data_AF-A0A7W1GY53-F1
#
_entry.id   AF-A0A7W1GY53-F1
#
_cell.length_a   1.000
_cell.length_b   1.000
_cell.length_c   1.000
_cell.angle_alpha   90.00
_cell.angle_beta   90.00
_cell.angle_gamma   90.00
#
_symmetry.space_group_name_H-M   'P 1'
#
loop_
_entity.id
_entity.type
_entity.pdbx_description
1 polymer ?
#
loop_
_entity_poly.entity_id
_entity_poly.type
_entity_poly.pdbx_seq_one_letter_code
_entity_poly.pdbx_strand_id
1 'polypeptide(L)'
;MLPKFQRGWAPFPNVLIDLVMPTLTDTEWRLLTVIVRQTLGWQDASKRRKAVDWLSHKILRKKTGRRSSALSAAIASLDTKQLIVVYDRRGHVLSTPAMRRRAHDSMLIGLNPAIHSFSTVWPALSTKKILSIENNKRTNNKKKTTAG
;
A
#
# COMPACT_ATOMS: atom_id res chain seq x y z
N MET A 1 23.95 14.96 0.99
CA MET A 1 23.58 14.67 2.39
C MET A 1 22.72 13.41 2.40
N LEU A 2 23.18 12.32 3.04
CA LEU A 2 22.42 11.06 3.09
C LEU A 2 21.19 11.22 4.00
N PRO A 3 20.03 10.62 3.66
CA PRO A 3 18.84 10.68 4.51
C PRO A 3 19.18 10.13 5.90
N LYS A 4 18.98 10.94 6.94
CA LYS A 4 19.22 10.53 8.33
C LYS A 4 18.07 9.64 8.78
N PHE A 5 18.39 8.40 9.15
CA PHE A 5 17.43 7.54 9.83
C PHE A 5 17.04 8.19 11.17
N GLN A 6 15.78 8.58 11.35
CA GLN A 6 15.31 9.01 12.67
C GLN A 6 14.69 7.82 13.42
N ARG A 7 15.17 7.63 14.65
CA ARG A 7 14.52 6.97 15.80
C ARG A 7 13.46 5.92 15.46
N GLY A 8 13.84 4.63 15.45
CA GLY A 8 13.08 3.44 15.85
C GLY A 8 11.64 3.16 15.38
N TRP A 9 10.90 4.12 14.82
CA TRP A 9 9.47 4.03 14.55
C TRP A 9 9.12 4.72 13.22
N ALA A 10 8.02 4.29 12.60
CA ALA A 10 7.49 4.91 11.39
C ALA A 10 6.00 5.23 11.63
N PRO A 11 5.54 6.44 11.29
CA PRO A 11 4.12 6.74 11.32
C PRO A 11 3.41 5.87 10.28
N PHE A 12 2.28 5.30 10.68
CA PHE A 12 1.48 4.41 9.85
C PHE A 12 0.06 4.98 9.77
N PRO A 13 -0.43 5.36 8.57
CA PRO A 13 -1.79 5.88 8.44
C PRO A 13 -2.84 4.87 8.92
N ASN A 14 -3.70 5.26 9.86
CA ASN A 14 -4.71 4.36 10.45
C ASN A 14 -5.63 3.74 9.39
N VAL A 15 -5.98 4.50 8.34
CA VAL A 15 -6.76 4.00 7.19
C VAL A 15 -6.17 2.73 6.57
N LEU A 16 -4.83 2.62 6.54
CA LEU A 16 -4.17 1.43 6.00
C LEU A 16 -4.38 0.20 6.90
N ILE A 17 -4.50 0.39 8.20
CA ILE A 17 -4.75 -0.70 9.16
C ILE A 17 -6.25 -1.03 9.19
N ASP A 18 -7.09 -0.02 9.38
CA ASP A 18 -8.50 -0.22 9.69
C ASP A 18 -9.31 -0.67 8.47
N LEU A 19 -8.95 -0.17 7.28
CA LEU A 19 -9.72 -0.38 6.05
C LEU A 19 -8.97 -1.20 5.00
N VAL A 20 -7.67 -0.96 4.81
CA VAL A 20 -6.91 -1.61 3.73
C VAL A 20 -6.46 -3.02 4.14
N MET A 21 -5.86 -3.18 5.33
CA MET A 21 -5.28 -4.46 5.79
C MET A 21 -6.22 -5.67 5.62
N PRO A 22 -7.54 -5.62 5.96
CA PRO A 22 -8.44 -6.77 5.83
C PRO A 22 -8.77 -7.17 4.37
N THR A 23 -8.40 -6.33 3.40
CA THR A 23 -8.65 -6.54 1.98
C THR A 23 -7.42 -7.08 1.23
N LEU A 24 -6.26 -7.08 1.88
CA LEU A 24 -4.98 -7.48 1.29
C LEU A 24 -4.60 -8.91 1.67
N THR A 25 -3.89 -9.56 0.77
CA THR A 25 -3.16 -10.80 1.07
C THR A 25 -1.96 -10.50 1.98
N ASP A 26 -1.43 -11.51 2.67
CA ASP A 26 -0.24 -11.33 3.53
C ASP A 26 0.98 -10.79 2.74
N THR A 27 1.15 -11.20 1.48
CA THR A 27 2.26 -10.69 0.65
C THR A 27 2.07 -9.21 0.32
N GLU A 28 0.85 -8.79 -0.02
CA GLU A 28 0.53 -7.39 -0.28
C GLU A 28 0.69 -6.52 0.96
N TRP A 29 0.21 -6.99 2.11
CA TRP A 29 0.35 -6.26 3.38
C TRP A 29 1.82 -6.11 3.80
N ARG A 30 2.63 -7.18 3.69
CA ARG A 30 4.08 -7.11 3.94
C ARG A 30 4.78 -6.14 3.00
N LEU A 31 4.42 -6.14 1.72
CA LEU A 31 4.98 -5.20 0.77
C LEU A 31 4.60 -3.76 1.12
N LEU A 32 3.32 -3.51 1.43
CA LEU A 32 2.82 -2.19 1.81
C LEU A 32 3.51 -1.65 3.07
N THR A 33 3.65 -2.47 4.11
CA THR A 33 4.36 -2.10 5.34
C THR A 33 5.82 -1.76 5.11
N VAL A 34 6.52 -2.51 4.22
CA VAL A 34 7.87 -2.17 3.78
C VAL A 34 7.88 -0.81 3.08
N ILE A 35 6.93 -0.53 2.18
CA ILE A 35 6.84 0.76 1.49
C ILE A 35 6.64 1.90 2.49
N VAL A 36 5.65 1.80 3.40
CA VAL A 36 5.41 2.78 4.47
C VAL A 36 6.68 3.04 5.28
N ARG A 37 7.39 1.98 5.66
CA ARG A 37 8.62 2.08 6.44
C ARG A 37 9.75 2.78 5.68
N GLN A 38 9.83 2.62 4.37
CA GLN A 38 10.86 3.20 3.51
C GLN A 38 10.55 4.63 3.04
N THR A 39 9.27 5.00 3.01
CA THR A 39 8.80 6.35 2.70
C THR A 39 8.63 7.15 3.99
N LEU A 40 7.55 6.89 4.71
CA LEU A 40 7.16 7.61 5.92
C LEU A 40 8.10 7.36 7.09
N GLY A 41 8.89 6.28 7.09
CA GLY A 41 9.91 6.04 8.12
C GLY A 41 11.22 6.83 7.95
N TRP A 42 11.36 7.64 6.90
CA TRP A 42 12.57 8.41 6.61
C TRP A 42 12.25 9.86 6.29
N GLN A 43 13.17 10.77 6.61
CA GLN A 43 13.09 12.18 6.24
C GLN A 43 14.13 12.54 5.18
N ASP A 44 13.76 13.44 4.27
CA ASP A 44 14.68 14.06 3.32
C ASP A 44 15.53 15.16 3.99
N ALA A 45 16.41 15.80 3.21
CA ALA A 45 17.23 16.91 3.70
C ALA A 45 16.40 18.12 4.18
N SER A 46 15.16 18.25 3.69
CA SER A 46 14.20 19.28 4.08
C SER A 46 13.39 18.90 5.33
N LYS A 47 13.76 17.82 6.04
CA LYS A 47 13.04 17.27 7.22
C LYS A 47 11.61 16.82 6.93
N ARG A 48 11.22 16.68 5.66
CA ARG A 48 9.92 16.14 5.26
C ARG A 48 10.03 14.64 5.08
N ARG A 49 8.95 13.91 5.34
CA ARG A 49 8.93 12.46 5.08
C ARG A 49 9.07 12.21 3.57
N LYS A 50 9.76 11.14 3.19
CA LYS A 50 9.92 10.79 1.77
C LYS A 50 8.57 10.41 1.17
N ALA A 51 8.27 10.94 -0.02
CA ALA A 51 7.10 10.52 -0.80
C ALA A 51 7.32 9.18 -1.51
N VAL A 52 8.54 8.95 -2.00
CA VAL A 52 8.94 7.74 -2.73
C VAL A 52 10.32 7.25 -2.24
N ASP A 53 10.60 5.97 -2.46
CA ASP A 53 11.93 5.39 -2.25
C ASP A 53 12.33 4.45 -3.40
N TRP A 54 13.64 4.31 -3.63
CA TRP A 54 14.16 3.32 -4.56
C TRP A 54 14.07 1.93 -3.95
N LEU A 55 13.17 1.11 -4.52
CA LEU A 55 12.85 -0.22 -4.03
C LEU A 55 12.93 -1.23 -5.16
N SER A 56 14.16 -1.63 -5.50
CA SER A 56 14.38 -2.72 -6.47
C SER A 56 13.81 -4.03 -5.96
N HIS A 57 13.51 -4.96 -6.87
CA HIS A 57 13.02 -6.30 -6.51
C HIS A 57 13.97 -7.05 -5.56
N LYS A 58 15.29 -6.85 -5.68
CA LYS A 58 16.28 -7.45 -4.76
C LYS A 58 16.11 -6.91 -3.34
N ILE A 59 15.91 -5.59 -3.19
CA ILE A 59 15.66 -4.95 -1.89
C ILE A 59 14.33 -5.43 -1.31
N LEU A 60 13.27 -5.44 -2.12
CA LEU A 60 11.94 -5.90 -1.72
C LEU A 60 11.97 -7.36 -1.28
N ARG A 61 12.63 -8.25 -2.05
CA ARG A 61 12.80 -9.66 -1.67
C ARG A 61 13.50 -9.81 -0.33
N LYS A 62 14.60 -9.08 -0.12
CA LYS A 62 15.34 -9.10 1.14
C LYS A 62 14.49 -8.61 2.32
N LYS A 63 13.71 -7.55 2.13
CA LYS A 63 12.90 -6.95 3.20
C LYS A 63 11.60 -7.70 3.50
N THR A 64 10.99 -8.33 2.50
CA THR A 64 9.70 -9.02 2.63
C THR A 64 9.84 -10.53 2.86
N GLY A 65 10.97 -11.13 2.47
CA GLY A 65 11.17 -12.58 2.47
C GLY A 65 10.36 -13.32 1.40
N ARG A 66 9.81 -12.61 0.39
CA ARG A 66 8.93 -13.18 -0.63
C ARG A 66 9.65 -13.33 -1.98
N ARG A 67 9.29 -14.38 -2.73
CA ARG A 67 9.84 -14.65 -4.07
C ARG A 67 9.51 -13.52 -5.04
N SER A 68 10.35 -13.33 -6.07
CA SER A 68 10.18 -12.25 -7.04
C SER A 68 8.82 -12.28 -7.75
N SER A 69 8.30 -13.47 -8.10
CA SER A 69 6.99 -13.61 -8.74
C SER A 69 5.83 -13.13 -7.87
N ALA A 70 5.84 -13.50 -6.59
CA ALA A 70 4.85 -13.04 -5.61
C ALA A 70 4.92 -11.52 -5.41
N LEU A 71 6.13 -10.95 -5.40
CA LEU A 71 6.32 -9.50 -5.35
C LEU A 71 5.81 -8.79 -6.59
N SER A 72 6.07 -9.30 -7.79
CA SER A 72 5.55 -8.72 -9.03
C SER A 72 4.03 -8.68 -9.04
N ALA A 73 3.38 -9.77 -8.61
CA ALA A 73 1.94 -9.85 -8.49
C ALA A 73 1.39 -8.86 -7.44
N ALA A 74 2.03 -8.77 -6.28
CA ALA A 74 1.64 -7.85 -5.22
C ALA A 74 1.82 -6.38 -5.62
N ILE A 75 2.94 -6.01 -6.25
CA ILE A 75 3.17 -4.65 -6.78
C ILE A 75 2.06 -4.31 -7.77
N ALA A 76 1.78 -5.20 -8.74
CA ALA A 76 0.72 -4.97 -9.72
C ALA A 76 -0.64 -4.82 -9.05
N SER A 77 -1.00 -5.67 -8.08
CA SER A 77 -2.30 -5.55 -7.43
C SER A 77 -2.42 -4.29 -6.55
N LEU A 78 -1.37 -3.88 -5.84
CA LEU A 78 -1.39 -2.66 -5.02
C LEU A 78 -1.48 -1.40 -5.89
N ASP A 79 -0.81 -1.39 -7.04
CA ASP A 79 -0.89 -0.32 -8.05
C ASP A 79 -2.31 -0.26 -8.66
N THR A 80 -2.90 -1.40 -9.03
CA THR A 80 -4.30 -1.47 -9.49
C THR A 80 -5.29 -0.99 -8.42
N LYS A 81 -5.05 -1.32 -7.13
CA LYS A 81 -5.85 -0.85 -5.99
C LYS A 81 -5.60 0.63 -5.66
N GLN A 82 -4.72 1.31 -6.39
CA GLN A 82 -4.34 2.71 -6.18
C GLN A 82 -3.78 2.95 -4.76
N LEU A 83 -3.16 1.94 -4.15
CA LEU A 83 -2.53 2.04 -2.82
C LEU A 83 -1.06 2.46 -2.90
N ILE A 84 -0.43 2.25 -4.05
CA ILE A 84 0.95 2.65 -4.31
C ILE A 84 1.01 3.32 -5.67
N VAL A 85 2.09 4.07 -5.90
CA VAL A 85 2.44 4.57 -7.22
C VAL A 85 3.87 4.14 -7.51
N VAL A 86 4.07 3.58 -8.70
CA VAL A 86 5.37 3.12 -9.18
C VAL A 86 5.87 4.09 -10.25
N TYR A 87 7.11 4.54 -10.11
CA TYR A 87 7.77 5.44 -11.06
C TYR A 87 9.07 4.84 -11.58
N ASP A 88 9.50 5.29 -12.75
CA ASP A 88 10.85 5.05 -13.26
C ASP A 88 11.89 5.96 -12.56
N ARG A 89 13.16 5.80 -12.92
CA ARG A 89 14.25 6.67 -12.44
C ARG A 89 14.13 8.14 -12.85
N ARG A 90 13.36 8.44 -13.89
CA ARG A 90 13.12 9.78 -14.42
C ARG A 90 11.89 10.44 -13.78
N GLY A 91 11.16 9.71 -12.93
CA GLY A 91 9.95 10.19 -12.25
C GLY A 91 8.66 9.97 -13.06
N HIS A 92 8.69 9.22 -14.16
CA HIS A 92 7.48 8.88 -14.91
C HIS A 92 6.74 7.71 -14.29
N VAL A 93 5.41 7.81 -14.22
CA VAL A 93 4.55 6.74 -13.68
C VAL A 93 4.61 5.50 -14.59
N LEU A 94 4.86 4.34 -13.97
CA LEU A 94 4.92 3.04 -14.61
C LEU A 94 3.57 2.32 -14.47
N SER A 95 2.55 2.84 -15.16
CA SER A 95 1.16 2.40 -15.02
C SER A 95 0.88 0.99 -15.57
N THR A 96 1.74 0.47 -16.45
CA THR A 96 1.54 -0.85 -17.08
C THR A 96 2.54 -1.91 -16.60
N PRO A 97 2.15 -3.20 -16.53
CA PRO A 97 3.08 -4.29 -16.21
C PRO A 97 4.29 -4.37 -17.16
N ALA A 98 4.11 -4.05 -18.44
CA ALA A 98 5.18 -4.04 -19.43
C ALA A 98 6.24 -2.96 -19.13
N MET A 99 5.79 -1.75 -18.77
CA MET A 99 6.67 -0.65 -18.36
C MET A 99 7.43 -1.01 -17.07
N ARG A 100 6.74 -1.61 -16.09
CA ARG A 100 7.38 -2.11 -14.85
C ARG A 100 8.45 -3.16 -15.12
N ARG A 101 8.20 -4.12 -16.02
CA ARG A 101 9.18 -5.17 -16.35
C ARG A 101 10.49 -4.59 -16.90
N ARG A 102 10.41 -3.52 -17.71
CA ARG A 102 11.60 -2.85 -18.27
C ARG A 102 12.40 -2.05 -17.22
N ALA A 103 11.77 -1.63 -16.13
CA ALA A 103 12.37 -0.82 -15.08
C ALA A 103 12.68 -1.62 -13.79
N HIS A 104 12.79 -2.95 -13.88
CA HIS A 104 12.81 -3.87 -12.73
C HIS A 104 13.85 -3.54 -11.64
N ASP A 105 14.99 -2.95 -12.00
CA ASP A 105 16.08 -2.61 -11.08
C ASP A 105 16.10 -1.13 -10.67
N SER A 106 15.17 -0.33 -11.17
CA SER A 106 15.20 1.14 -11.13
C SER A 106 13.88 1.78 -10.69
N MET A 107 12.98 1.02 -10.06
CA MET A 107 11.69 1.56 -9.63
C MET A 107 11.78 2.41 -8.37
N LEU A 108 11.15 3.59 -8.43
CA LEU A 108 10.77 4.37 -7.26
C LEU A 108 9.34 3.99 -6.88
N ILE A 109 9.09 3.70 -5.61
CA ILE A 109 7.76 3.31 -5.13
C ILE A 109 7.37 4.21 -3.96
N GLY A 110 6.15 4.74 -4.01
CA GLY A 110 5.56 5.56 -2.97
C GLY A 110 4.15 5.10 -2.60
N LEU A 111 3.64 5.61 -1.48
CA LEU A 111 2.21 5.54 -1.18
C LEU A 111 1.47 6.46 -2.14
N ASN A 112 0.24 6.10 -2.51
CA ASN A 112 -0.61 7.02 -3.23
C ASN A 112 -0.97 8.21 -2.32
N PRO A 113 -0.71 9.48 -2.72
CA PRO A 113 -1.07 10.65 -1.92
C PRO A 113 -2.55 10.70 -1.52
N ALA A 114 -3.43 10.13 -2.34
CA ALA A 114 -4.86 10.06 -2.07
C ALA A 114 -5.22 9.21 -0.83
N ILE A 115 -4.31 8.39 -0.31
CA ILE A 115 -4.54 7.60 0.93
C ILE A 115 -4.75 8.50 2.15
N HIS A 116 -4.23 9.72 2.12
CA HIS A 116 -4.47 10.71 3.18
C HIS A 116 -5.85 11.37 3.06
N SER A 117 -6.53 11.21 1.93
CA SER A 117 -7.85 11.77 1.66
C SER A 117 -8.92 10.68 1.83
N PHE A 118 -9.58 10.68 2.99
CA PHE A 118 -10.60 9.70 3.39
C PHE A 118 -11.70 9.49 2.32
N SER A 119 -12.05 10.55 1.56
CA SER A 119 -13.07 10.52 0.50
C SER A 119 -12.67 9.73 -0.75
N THR A 120 -11.37 9.58 -1.04
CA THR A 120 -10.90 8.93 -2.29
C THR A 120 -10.71 7.42 -2.12
N VAL A 121 -10.44 6.97 -0.89
CA VAL A 121 -10.17 5.56 -0.57
C VAL A 121 -11.46 4.73 -0.48
N TRP A 122 -12.57 5.35 -0.06
CA TRP A 122 -13.85 4.67 0.17
C TRP A 122 -14.47 4.02 -1.08
N PRO A 123 -14.52 4.66 -2.26
CA PRO A 123 -15.09 4.04 -3.46
C PRO A 123 -14.24 2.87 -4.00
N ALA A 124 -12.91 2.97 -3.91
CA ALA A 124 -11.97 1.97 -4.46
C ALA A 124 -11.90 0.67 -3.63
N LEU A 125 -12.16 0.74 -2.32
CA LEU A 125 -12.18 -0.44 -1.43
C LEU A 125 -13.58 -1.06 -1.25
N SER A 126 -14.65 -0.31 -1.55
CA SER A 126 -16.03 -0.66 -1.18
C SER A 126 -16.69 -1.74 -2.05
N THR A 127 -16.17 -2.09 -3.22
CA THR A 127 -17.10 -2.50 -4.28
C THR A 127 -17.84 -3.83 -4.11
N LYS A 128 -17.52 -4.75 -3.18
CA LYS A 128 -18.40 -5.92 -2.91
C LYS A 128 -18.38 -6.43 -1.46
N LYS A 129 -17.24 -6.37 -0.77
CA LYS A 129 -17.06 -7.01 0.54
C LYS A 129 -17.65 -6.21 1.71
N ILE A 130 -17.52 -4.89 1.71
CA ILE A 130 -18.05 -4.03 2.80
C ILE A 130 -19.59 -4.02 2.80
N LEU A 131 -20.21 -3.88 1.63
CA LEU A 131 -21.67 -4.01 1.49
C LEU A 131 -22.18 -5.37 2.00
N SER A 132 -21.46 -6.47 1.76
CA SER A 132 -21.84 -7.78 2.31
C SER A 132 -21.71 -7.85 3.84
N ILE A 133 -20.69 -7.21 4.44
CA ILE A 133 -20.48 -7.19 5.90
C ILE A 133 -21.53 -6.32 6.59
N GLU A 134 -21.85 -5.15 6.03
CA GLU A 134 -22.91 -4.27 6.55
C GLU A 134 -24.29 -4.91 6.41
N ASN A 135 -24.59 -5.53 5.27
CA ASN A 135 -25.85 -6.24 5.07
C ASN A 135 -25.99 -7.42 6.05
N ASN A 136 -24.91 -8.17 6.30
CA ASN A 136 -24.93 -9.30 7.22
C ASN A 136 -25.06 -8.86 8.70
N LYS A 137 -24.50 -7.71 9.08
CA LYS A 137 -24.74 -7.10 10.39
C LYS A 137 -26.19 -6.64 10.55
N ARG A 138 -26.80 -6.04 9.51
CA ARG A 138 -28.20 -5.60 9.52
C ARG A 138 -29.19 -6.77 9.59
N THR A 139 -28.97 -7.84 8.85
CA THR A 139 -29.84 -9.03 8.87
C THR A 139 -29.80 -9.75 10.22
N ASN A 140 -28.64 -9.87 10.85
CA ASN A 140 -28.52 -10.50 12.17
C ASN A 140 -29.15 -9.66 13.28
N ASN A 141 -29.12 -8.32 13.19
CA ASN A 141 -29.76 -7.47 14.19
C ASN A 141 -31.30 -7.50 14.07
N LYS A 142 -31.84 -7.63 12.86
CA LYS A 142 -33.29 -7.77 12.62
C LYS A 142 -33.86 -9.10 13.14
N LYS A 143 -33.11 -10.21 13.04
CA LYS A 143 -33.52 -11.50 13.61
C LYS A 143 -33.55 -11.52 15.14
N LYS A 144 -32.72 -10.70 15.79
CA LYS A 144 -32.61 -10.64 17.25
C LYS A 144 -33.71 -9.81 17.92
N THR A 145 -34.40 -8.96 17.15
CA THR A 145 -35.49 -8.08 17.62
C THR A 145 -36.89 -8.65 17.43
N THR A 146 -37.05 -9.72 16.64
CA THR A 146 -38.34 -10.42 16.42
C THR A 146 -38.50 -11.73 17.20
N ALA A 147 -37.56 -12.05 18.09
CA ALA A 147 -37.54 -13.30 18.87
C ALA A 147 -37.66 -13.06 20.39
N GLY A 148 -38.21 -11.91 20.80
CA GLY A 148 -38.51 -11.55 22.17
C GLY A 148 -39.99 -11.21 22.33
#